data_AF-A0A2N3W8S9-F1
#
_entry.id   AF-A0A2N3W8S9-F1
#
_cell.length_a   1.000
_cell.length_b   1.000
_cell.length_c   1.000
_cell.angle_alpha   90.00
_cell.angle_beta   90.00
_cell.angle_gamma   90.00
#
_symmetry.space_group_name_H-M   'P 1'
#
loop_
_entity.id
_entity.type
_entity.pdbx_description
1 polymer ?
#
loop_
_entity_poly.entity_id
_entity_poly.type
_entity_poly.pdbx_seq_one_letter_code
_entity_poly.pdbx_strand_id
1 'polypeptide(L)' 'MNAAAVLTLGEVAALPAVVDLMTAARALRIGRTTAYALARDGGFPCPVLRVGGEYRVPTAGLRRVLGLDEPAG' A
#
# COMPACT_ATOMS: atom_id res chain seq x y z
N MET A 1 -19.84 0.12 8.00
CA MET A 1 -19.17 -1.19 8.15
C MET A 1 -17.84 -1.16 7.41
N ASN A 2 -16.70 -1.13 8.11
CA ASN A 2 -15.47 -1.80 7.67
C ASN A 2 -14.56 -1.90 8.90
N ALA A 3 -14.52 -3.08 9.53
CA ALA A 3 -13.60 -3.36 10.61
C ALA A 3 -12.18 -3.24 10.04
N ALA A 4 -11.36 -2.35 10.60
CA ALA A 4 -9.96 -2.23 10.24
C ALA A 4 -9.20 -3.45 10.78
N ALA A 5 -9.36 -4.59 10.10
CA ALA A 5 -8.62 -5.79 10.40
C ALA A 5 -7.14 -5.58 10.03
N VAL A 6 -6.26 -6.11 10.87
CA VAL A 6 -4.83 -6.20 10.60
C VAL A 6 -4.66 -7.11 9.39
N LEU A 7 -3.92 -6.65 8.38
CA LEU A 7 -3.60 -7.48 7.22
C LEU A 7 -2.56 -8.53 7.60
N THR A 8 -2.77 -9.77 7.16
CA THR A 8 -1.83 -10.87 7.33
C THR A 8 -0.88 -10.97 6.14
N LEU A 9 0.24 -11.69 6.32
CA LEU A 9 1.25 -11.87 5.27
C LEU A 9 0.69 -12.56 4.01
N GLY A 10 -0.15 -13.59 4.18
CA GLY A 10 -0.78 -14.30 3.07
C GLY A 10 -1.72 -13.42 2.25
N GLU A 11 -2.44 -12.51 2.91
CA GLU A 11 -3.31 -11.55 2.24
C GLU A 11 -2.52 -10.54 1.40
N VAL A 12 -1.33 -10.13 1.85
CA VAL A 12 -0.44 -9.23 1.08
C VAL A 12 0.13 -9.93 -0.16
N ALA A 13 0.46 -11.22 -0.07
CA ALA A 13 1.00 -11.99 -1.19
C ALA A 13 -0.04 -12.23 -2.30
N ALA A 14 -1.33 -12.35 -1.93
CA ALA A 14 -2.44 -12.59 -2.86
C ALA A 14 -3.05 -11.31 -3.45
N LEU A 15 -2.47 -10.13 -3.19
CA LEU A 15 -3.08 -8.88 -3.62
C LEU A 15 -3.12 -8.76 -5.15
N PRO A 16 -4.14 -8.08 -5.70
CA PRO A 16 -4.13 -7.65 -7.09
C PRO A 16 -2.92 -6.77 -7.39
N ALA A 17 -2.58 -6.57 -8.66
CA ALA A 17 -1.37 -5.84 -9.08
C ALA A 17 -1.26 -4.43 -8.46
N VAL A 18 -2.39 -3.83 -8.07
CA VAL A 18 -2.48 -2.53 -7.39
C VAL A 18 -3.52 -2.59 -6.27
N VAL A 19 -3.25 -1.89 -5.16
CA VAL A 19 -4.22 -1.62 -4.08
C VAL A 19 -4.50 -0.12 -3.97
N ASP A 20 -5.55 0.26 -3.25
CA ASP A 20 -5.77 1.67 -2.91
C ASP A 20 -4.76 2.19 -1.86
N LEU A 21 -4.62 3.51 -1.79
CA LEU A 21 -3.72 4.18 -0.86
C LEU A 21 -3.98 3.82 0.62
N MET A 22 -5.24 3.65 1.03
CA MET A 22 -5.58 3.37 2.42
C MET A 22 -5.21 1.94 2.81
N THR A 23 -5.32 0.99 1.90
CA THR A 23 -4.85 -0.38 2.08
C THR A 23 -3.32 -0.40 2.26
N ALA A 24 -2.56 0.29 1.42
CA ALA A 24 -1.11 0.43 1.58
C ALA A 24 -0.72 1.16 2.89
N ALA A 25 -1.42 2.25 3.22
CA ALA A 25 -1.16 3.01 4.44
C ALA A 25 -1.42 2.16 5.70
N ARG A 26 -2.45 1.32 5.70
CA ARG A 26 -2.71 0.38 6.80
C ARG A 26 -1.58 -0.62 6.98
N ALA A 27 -1.09 -1.21 5.89
CA ALA A 27 0.05 -2.12 5.92
C ALA A 27 1.31 -1.46 6.52
N LEU A 28 1.48 -0.16 6.26
CA LEU A 28 2.60 0.65 6.78
C LEU A 28 2.31 1.35 8.11
N ARG A 29 1.15 1.11 8.74
CA ARG A 29 0.71 1.80 9.99
C ARG A 29 0.67 3.33 9.89
N ILE A 30 0.37 3.86 8.70
CA ILE A 30 0.24 5.30 8.42
C ILE A 30 -1.23 5.72 8.54
N GLY A 31 -1.48 6.80 9.29
CA GLY A 31 -2.82 7.39 9.41
C GLY A 31 -3.31 8.01 8.11
N ARG A 32 -4.64 8.06 7.91
CA ARG A 32 -5.29 8.58 6.69
C ARG A 32 -4.75 9.95 6.25
N THR A 33 -4.72 10.91 7.16
CA THR A 33 -4.31 12.29 6.86
C THR A 33 -2.86 12.34 6.38
N THR A 34 -1.97 11.67 7.10
CA THR A 34 -0.55 11.55 6.74
C THR A 34 -0.36 10.83 5.41
N ALA A 35 -1.11 9.76 5.16
CA ALA A 35 -1.03 9.02 3.90
C ALA A 35 -1.37 9.91 2.70
N TYR A 36 -2.45 10.70 2.79
CA TYR A 36 -2.82 11.63 1.71
C TYR A 36 -1.83 12.77 1.53
N ALA A 37 -1.29 13.33 2.60
CA ALA A 37 -0.25 14.36 2.52
C ALA A 37 0.99 13.81 1.81
N LEU A 38 1.50 12.67 2.27
CA LEU A 38 2.65 12.01 1.67
C LEU A 38 2.39 11.61 0.20
N ALA A 39 1.21 11.11 -0.14
CA ALA A 39 0.87 10.77 -1.52
C ALA A 39 0.78 12.00 -2.42
N ARG A 40 0.28 13.12 -1.91
CA ARG A 40 0.20 14.40 -2.63
C ARG A 40 1.59 15.01 -2.86
N ASP A 41 2.45 14.92 -1.85
CA ASP A 41 3.77 15.54 -1.84
C ASP A 41 4.86 14.63 -2.41
N GLY A 42 4.49 13.42 -2.87
CA GLY A 42 5.42 12.44 -3.42
C GLY A 42 6.32 11.74 -2.37
N GLY A 43 6.03 11.91 -1.08
CA GLY A 43 6.78 11.34 0.04
C GLY A 43 6.25 10.02 0.57
N PHE A 44 5.26 9.40 -0.07
CA PHE A 44 4.74 8.12 0.39
C PHE A 44 5.81 7.02 0.26
N PRO A 45 5.97 6.10 1.23
CA PRO A 45 7.09 5.14 1.22
C PRO A 45 7.09 4.16 0.04
N CYS A 46 5.94 3.99 -0.62
CA CYS A 46 5.78 3.17 -1.82
C CYS A 46 5.51 4.05 -3.04
N PRO A 47 5.79 3.57 -4.26
CA PRO A 47 5.32 4.21 -5.49
C PRO A 47 3.80 4.44 -5.45
N VAL A 48 3.37 5.65 -5.76
CA VAL A 48 1.95 6.00 -5.85
C VAL A 48 1.64 6.41 -7.28
N LEU A 49 0.65 5.74 -7.87
CA LEU A 49 0.08 6.06 -9.17
C LEU A 49 -1.17 6.90 -8.96
N ARG A 50 -1.36 7.91 -9.81
CA ARG A 50 -2.60 8.70 -9.84
C ARG A 50 -3.35 8.39 -11.13
N VAL A 51 -4.44 7.64 -11.03
CA VAL A 51 -5.23 7.17 -12.18
C VAL A 51 -6.70 7.49 -11.93
N GLY A 52 -7.34 8.18 -12.87
CA GLY A 52 -8.77 8.52 -12.75
C GLY A 52 -9.12 9.40 -11.54
N GLY A 53 -8.16 10.16 -11.00
CA GLY A 53 -8.35 10.97 -9.79
C GLY A 53 -8.11 10.23 -8.48
N GLU A 54 -7.87 8.93 -8.51
CA GLU A 54 -7.60 8.10 -7.33
C GLU A 54 -6.11 7.79 -7.18
N TYR A 55 -5.69 7.54 -5.93
CA TYR A 55 -4.35 7.03 -5.63
C TYR A 55 -4.36 5.50 -5.58
N ARG A 56 -3.42 4.90 -6.32
CA ARG A 56 -3.19 3.45 -6.38
C ARG A 56 -1.74 3.16 -6.05
N VAL A 57 -1.49 2.09 -5.32
CA VAL A 57 -0.15 1.66 -4.92
C VAL A 57 0.13 0.30 -5.55
N PRO A 58 1.16 0.17 -6.41
CA PRO A 58 1.60 -1.13 -6.91
C PRO A 58 2.04 -2.02 -5.75
N THR A 59 1.51 -3.23 -5.70
CA THR A 59 1.77 -4.16 -4.60
C THR A 59 3.21 -4.64 -4.56
N ALA A 60 3.90 -4.68 -5.70
CA ALA A 60 5.35 -4.89 -5.76
C ALA A 60 6.14 -3.86 -4.94
N GLY A 61 5.77 -2.57 -5.03
CA GLY A 61 6.42 -1.52 -4.25
C GLY A 61 6.14 -1.66 -2.75
N LEU A 62 4.91 -2.04 -2.39
CA LEU A 62 4.52 -2.32 -1.01
C LEU A 62 5.28 -3.51 -0.44
N ARG A 63 5.36 -4.62 -1.19
CA ARG A 63 6.11 -5.82 -0.79
C ARG A 63 7.59 -5.51 -0.57
N ARG A 64 8.22 -4.74 -1.46
CA ARG A 64 9.61 -4.32 -1.30
C ARG A 64 9.87 -3.57 -0.01
N VAL A 65 9.04 -2.58 0.30
CA VAL A 65 9.16 -1.78 1.54
C VAL A 65 8.99 -2.64 2.79
N LEU A 66 8.12 -3.64 2.73
CA LEU A 66 7.88 -4.58 3.82
C LEU A 66 8.93 -5.71 3.91
N GLY A 67 9.89 -5.78 2.97
CA GLY A 67 10.88 -6.88 2.91
C GLY A 67 10.29 -8.22 2.46
N LEU A 68 9.18 -8.20 1.72
CA LEU A 68 8.42 -9.37 1.25
C LEU A 68 8.65 -9.71 -0.24
N ASP A 69 9.67 -9.09 -0.84
CA ASP A 69 10.27 -9.57 -2.08
C ASP A 69 11.14 -10.80 -1.74
N GLU A 70 10.49 -11.93 -1.43
CA GLU A 70 11.17 -13.22 -1.45
C GLU A 70 11.69 -13.43 -2.88
N PRO A 71 12.98 -13.72 -3.11
CA PRO A 71 13.38 -14.28 -4.39
C PRO A 71 12.62 -15.61 -4.50
N ALA A 72 11.78 -15.73 -5.53
CA ALA A 72 11.17 -17.01 -5.85
C ALA A 72 12.30 -18.04 -6.01
N GLY A 73 12.47 -18.89 -4.99
CA GLY A 73 13.34 -20.06 -4.96
C GLY A 73 12.48 -21.29 -5.05
#